data_AF-A0A3D2XFY4-F1
#
_entry.id   AF-A0A3D2XFY4-F1
#
_cell.length_a   1.000
_cell.length_b   1.000
_cell.length_c   1.000
_cell.angle_alpha   90.00
_cell.angle_beta   90.00
_cell.angle_gamma   90.00
#
_symmetry.space_group_name_H-M   'P 1'
#
loop_
_entity.id
_entity.type
_entity.pdbx_description
1 polymer ?
#
loop_
_entity_poly.entity_id
_entity_poly.type
_entity_poly.pdbx_seq_one_letter_code
_entity_poly.pdbx_strand_id
1 'polypeptide(L)'
;MTSLYRSSIPEGMPVSETFELASVNTLLSQSGCTALRIYYGKKEDGTIHAILVGVNEKGEDITKGVILEEAQRCPPECPPDSLLNK
;
A
#
# COMPACT_ATOMS: atom_id res chain seq x y z
N MET A 1 5.07 16.35 5.44
CA MET A 1 3.78 15.66 5.17
C MET A 1 3.60 14.46 6.08
N THR A 2 4.50 13.49 6.10
CA THR A 2 4.38 12.31 6.98
C THR A 2 4.38 12.67 8.47
N SER A 3 5.12 13.71 8.89
CA SER A 3 5.09 14.22 10.28
C SER A 3 3.71 14.68 10.74
N LEU A 4 2.96 15.38 9.87
CA LEU A 4 1.59 15.80 10.17
C LEU A 4 0.67 14.58 10.31
N TYR A 5 0.78 13.63 9.39
CA TYR A 5 0.02 12.39 9.47
C TYR A 5 0.32 11.59 10.73
N ARG A 6 1.60 11.42 11.11
CA ARG A 6 1.99 10.73 12.35
C ARG A 6 1.43 11.41 13.61
N SER A 7 1.35 12.74 13.62
CA SER A 7 0.81 13.49 14.76
C SER A 7 -0.71 13.33 14.96
N SER A 8 -1.41 12.83 13.93
CA SER A 8 -2.87 12.69 13.93
C SER A 8 -3.32 11.40 13.25
N ILE A 9 -2.53 10.33 13.38
CA ILE A 9 -2.79 9.08 12.67
C ILE A 9 -4.10 8.47 13.20
N PRO A 10 -5.10 8.21 12.33
CA PRO A 10 -6.34 7.59 12.76
C PRO A 10 -6.10 6.18 13.34
N GLU A 11 -6.96 5.78 14.28
CA GLU A 11 -6.92 4.43 14.82
C GLU A 11 -7.01 3.38 13.70
N GLY A 12 -6.18 2.35 13.80
CA GLY A 12 -6.14 1.27 12.82
C GLY A 12 -5.38 1.61 11.54
N MET A 13 -4.93 2.85 11.30
CA MET A 13 -4.10 3.18 10.13
C MET A 13 -2.62 2.80 10.32
N PRO A 14 -1.91 2.40 9.24
CA PRO A 14 -0.48 2.17 9.29
C PRO A 14 0.31 3.48 9.15
N VAL A 15 1.47 3.53 9.80
CA VAL A 15 2.49 4.56 9.58
C VAL A 15 3.16 4.34 8.22
N SER A 16 3.43 3.08 7.89
CA SER A 16 3.99 2.65 6.61
C SER A 16 3.65 1.19 6.35
N GLU A 17 3.66 0.82 5.06
CA GLU A 17 3.52 -0.55 4.60
C GLU A 17 4.60 -0.85 3.56
N THR A 18 5.28 -1.97 3.73
CA THR A 18 6.37 -2.41 2.85
C THR A 18 5.89 -3.58 2.01
N PHE A 19 6.01 -3.44 0.69
CA PHE A 19 5.73 -4.50 -0.27
C PHE A 19 7.03 -5.03 -0.84
N GLU A 20 7.10 -6.35 -1.03
CA GLU A 20 8.23 -7.01 -1.64
C GLU A 20 8.46 -6.52 -3.09
N LEU A 21 9.72 -6.26 -3.44
CA LEU A 21 10.10 -5.80 -4.78
C LEU A 21 9.59 -6.74 -5.87
N ALA A 22 9.71 -8.05 -5.68
CA ALA A 22 9.25 -9.04 -6.63
C ALA A 22 7.73 -8.94 -6.86
N SER A 23 6.95 -8.81 -5.80
CA SER A 23 5.50 -8.65 -5.86
C SER A 23 5.10 -7.37 -6.59
N VAL A 24 5.77 -6.25 -6.28
CA VAL A 24 5.52 -4.96 -6.96
C VAL A 24 5.88 -5.06 -8.44
N ASN A 25 7.00 -5.69 -8.79
CA ASN A 25 7.39 -5.88 -10.19
C ASN A 25 6.39 -6.77 -10.93
N THR A 26 5.90 -7.84 -10.31
CA THR A 26 4.87 -8.70 -10.88
C THR A 26 3.56 -7.91 -11.11
N LEU A 27 3.16 -7.06 -10.16
CA LEU A 27 2.01 -6.17 -10.31
C LEU A 27 2.19 -5.18 -11.47
N LEU A 28 3.36 -4.55 -11.60
CA LEU A 28 3.62 -3.54 -12.63
C LEU A 28 3.87 -4.14 -14.02
N SER A 29 4.30 -5.41 -14.09
CA SER A 29 4.54 -6.12 -15.36
C SER A 29 3.27 -6.67 -16.00
N GLN A 30 2.10 -6.43 -15.41
CA GLN A 30 0.81 -6.84 -15.98
C GLN A 30 0.57 -6.17 -17.33
N SER A 31 -0.04 -6.92 -18.25
CA SER A 31 -0.35 -6.41 -19.59
C SER A 31 -1.22 -5.15 -19.52
N GLY A 32 -0.73 -4.06 -20.12
CA GLY A 32 -1.44 -2.79 -20.17
C GLY A 32 -1.39 -1.97 -18.88
N CYS A 33 -0.59 -2.36 -17.88
CA CYS A 33 -0.38 -1.56 -16.67
C CYS A 33 0.52 -0.36 -16.97
N THR A 34 0.04 0.85 -16.69
CA THR A 34 0.76 2.11 -16.93
C THR A 34 0.87 2.99 -15.70
N ALA A 35 0.09 2.71 -14.65
CA ALA A 35 0.18 3.40 -13.37
C ALA A 35 -0.20 2.47 -12.20
N LEU A 36 0.02 2.96 -10.99
CA LEU A 36 -0.31 2.28 -9.74
C LEU A 36 -1.40 3.08 -9.02
N ARG A 37 -2.40 2.39 -8.47
CA ARG A 37 -3.42 2.95 -7.58
C ARG A 37 -3.33 2.29 -6.21
N ILE A 38 -3.55 3.07 -5.18
CA ILE A 38 -3.58 2.62 -3.79
C ILE A 38 -4.99 2.81 -3.25
N TYR A 39 -5.62 1.72 -2.85
CA TYR A 39 -6.85 1.74 -2.05
C TYR A 39 -6.51 1.45 -0.58
N TYR A 40 -7.42 1.79 0.33
CA TYR A 40 -7.32 1.39 1.74
C TYR A 40 -8.46 0.42 2.05
N GLY A 41 -8.11 -0.82 2.36
CA GLY A 41 -9.03 -1.85 2.85
C GLY A 41 -9.00 -1.91 4.38
N LYS A 42 -10.03 -2.48 5.00
CA LYS A 42 -10.12 -2.66 6.45
C LYS A 42 -10.40 -4.14 6.76
N LYS A 43 -9.54 -4.77 7.57
CA LYS A 43 -9.73 -6.12 8.10
C LYS A 43 -10.77 -6.13 9.22
N GLU A 44 -11.27 -7.31 9.56
CA GLU A 44 -12.30 -7.50 10.60
C GLU A 44 -11.84 -7.00 11.98
N ASP A 45 -10.54 -7.08 12.27
CA ASP A 45 -9.91 -6.59 13.49
C ASP A 45 -9.80 -5.05 13.55
N GLY A 46 -10.26 -4.36 12.51
CA GLY A 46 -10.23 -2.91 12.43
C GLY A 46 -8.97 -2.33 11.79
N THR A 47 -7.98 -3.16 11.46
CA THR A 47 -6.73 -2.71 10.85
C THR A 47 -6.92 -2.33 9.39
N ILE A 48 -6.30 -1.21 8.98
CA ILE A 48 -6.40 -0.68 7.62
C ILE A 48 -5.13 -1.03 6.83
N HIS A 49 -5.26 -1.55 5.61
CA HIS A 49 -4.14 -1.94 4.77
C HIS A 49 -4.21 -1.28 3.41
N ALA A 50 -3.07 -0.88 2.87
CA ALA A 50 -2.95 -0.44 1.50
C ALA A 50 -3.16 -1.63 0.56
N ILE A 51 -3.94 -1.40 -0.49
CA ILE A 51 -4.17 -2.35 -1.57
C ILE A 51 -3.62 -1.73 -2.84
N LEU A 52 -2.61 -2.37 -3.42
CA LEU A 52 -1.97 -1.91 -4.65
C LEU A 52 -2.61 -2.56 -5.88
N VAL A 53 -3.09 -1.72 -6.81
CA VAL A 53 -3.78 -2.12 -8.03
C VAL A 53 -3.12 -1.48 -9.25
N GLY A 54 -2.91 -2.26 -10.31
CA GLY A 54 -2.44 -1.73 -11.59
C GLY A 54 -3.53 -0.97 -12.32
N VAL A 55 -3.18 0.12 -13.01
CA VAL A 55 -4.10 0.97 -13.76
C VAL A 55 -3.72 0.97 -15.23
N ASN A 56 -4.71 0.89 -16.12
CA ASN A 56 -4.48 0.88 -17.56
C ASN A 56 -4.44 2.30 -18.18
N GLU A 57 -4.14 2.40 -19.48
CA GLU A 57 -4.09 3.67 -20.23
C GLU A 57 -5.39 4.48 -20.21
N LYS A 58 -6.53 3.85 -19.95
CA LYS A 58 -7.83 4.51 -19.82
C LYS A 58 -8.12 4.99 -18.39
N GLY A 59 -7.21 4.73 -17.45
CA GLY A 59 -7.39 5.03 -16.04
C GLY A 59 -8.23 4.00 -15.28
N GLU A 60 -8.53 2.85 -15.87
CA GLU A 60 -9.32 1.79 -15.26
C GLU A 60 -8.44 0.85 -14.42
N ASP A 61 -9.01 0.27 -13.35
CA ASP A 61 -8.33 -0.74 -12.54
C ASP A 61 -8.21 -2.06 -13.30
N ILE A 62 -7.03 -2.68 -13.23
CA ILE A 62 -6.79 -4.03 -13.73
C ILE A 62 -7.25 -5.03 -12.66
N THR A 63 -8.55 -5.34 -12.66
CA THR A 63 -9.19 -6.19 -11.62
C THR A 63 -9.05 -7.69 -11.85
N LYS A 64 -8.67 -8.12 -13.07
CA LYS A 64 -8.52 -9.54 -13.44
C LYS A 64 -7.07 -10.03 -13.39
N GLY A 65 -6.21 -9.35 -12.64
CA GLY A 65 -4.81 -9.68 -12.55
C GLY A 65 -4.30 -9.70 -11.12
N VAL A 66 -3.01 -9.43 -10.96
CA VAL A 66 -2.36 -9.35 -9.65
C VAL A 66 -2.84 -8.08 -8.94
N ILE A 67 -3.17 -8.24 -7.66
CA ILE A 67 -3.51 -7.19 -6.70
C ILE A 67 -2.70 -7.53 -5.44
N LEU A 68 -2.05 -6.54 -4.83
CA LEU A 68 -1.30 -6.76 -3.58
C LEU A 68 -2.12 -6.22 -2.41
N GLU A 69 -2.61 -7.12 -1.57
CA GLU A 69 -3.46 -6.79 -0.41
C GLU A 69 -2.76 -7.03 0.94
N GLU A 70 -1.57 -7.64 0.91
CA GLU A 70 -0.78 -7.96 2.08
C GLU A 70 0.60 -7.29 1.97
N ALA A 71 0.95 -6.55 3.02
CA ALA A 71 2.22 -5.86 3.18
C ALA A 71 2.75 -6.05 4.60
N GLN A 72 4.05 -5.85 4.79
CA GLN A 72 4.60 -5.70 6.13
C GLN A 72 4.21 -4.32 6.66
N ARG A 73 3.30 -4.29 7.64
CA ARG A 73 2.75 -3.04 8.20
C ARG A 73 3.50 -2.60 9.46
N CYS A 74 3.63 -1.30 9.61
CA CYS A 74 4.07 -0.63 10.83
C CYS A 74 2.92 0.19 11.42
N PRO A 75 2.48 -0.06 12.66
CA PRO A 75 2.80 -1.18 13.58
C PRO A 75 2.09 -2.50 13.21
N PRO A 76 2.60 -3.69 13.63
CA PRO A 76 3.56 -3.88 14.71
C PRO A 76 5.04 -3.89 14.28
N GLU A 77 5.33 -4.20 13.02
CA GLU A 77 6.71 -4.41 12.56
C GLU A 77 7.21 -3.20 11.77
N CYS A 78 7.89 -2.29 12.47
CA CYS A 78 8.38 -1.05 11.90
C CYS A 78 9.78 -1.17 11.30
N PRO A 79 10.04 -0.52 10.15
CA PRO A 79 11.40 -0.44 9.61
C PRO A 79 12.28 0.44 10.52
N PRO A 80 13.61 0.42 10.32
CA PRO A 80 14.51 1.32 11.03
C PRO A 80 14.09 2.80 10.94
N ASP A 81 14.50 3.58 11.93
CA ASP A 81 14.20 5.00 12.00
C ASP A 81 14.68 5.77 10.76
N SER A 82 13.86 6.70 10.31
CA SER A 82 14.09 7.59 9.18
C SER A 82 13.34 8.90 9.38
N LEU A 83 13.63 9.91 8.55
CA LEU A 83 12.86 11.17 8.55
C LEU A 83 11.36 10.96 8.24
N LEU A 84 10.98 9.82 7.68
CA LEU A 84 9.62 9.51 7.26
C LEU A 84 8.77 8.77 8.31
N ASN A 85 9.39 8.15 9.32
CA ASN A 85 8.71 7.39 10.37
C ASN A 85 9.11 7.78 11.80
N LYS A 86 10.03 8.74 11.98
CA LYS A 86 10.43 9.29 13.30
C LYS A 86 9.42 10.25 13.92
#